data_AF-A0A3C1P3X6-F1
#
_entry.id   AF-A0A3C1P3X6-F1
#
_cell.length_a   1.000
_cell.length_b   1.000
_cell.length_c   1.000
_cell.angle_alpha   90.00
_cell.angle_beta   90.00
_cell.angle_gamma   90.00
#
_symmetry.space_group_name_H-M   'P 1'
#
loop_
_entity.id
_entity.type
_entity.pdbx_description
1 polymer ?
#
loop_
_entity_poly.entity_id
_entity_poly.type
_entity_poly.pdbx_seq_one_letter_code
_entity_poly.pdbx_strand_id
1 'polypeptide(L)'
;MLDLRLADDAGVSVSVLSLGLACCAVEVDAAVQAGLLIPSDTIEGPAPRLTVLVVAGTVTAPLVPVVESALAALPATSAVLAFGACASTGGPYWDSPSVINGVDRLVEVRQYVPGCPPRPEALCDALREMA
;
A
#
# COMPACT_ATOMS: atom_id res chain seq x y z
N MET A 1 -7.06 7.87 3.77
CA MET A 1 -6.31 7.94 2.50
C MET A 1 -5.22 8.95 2.72
N LEU A 2 -3.98 8.50 2.87
CA LEU A 2 -2.81 9.37 3.07
C LEU A 2 -2.02 9.36 1.78
N ASP A 3 -1.73 10.54 1.23
CA ASP A 3 -0.93 10.69 0.01
C ASP A 3 0.52 10.99 0.39
N LEU A 4 1.38 9.98 0.32
CA LEU A 4 2.79 10.07 0.71
C LEU A 4 3.71 9.94 -0.51
N ARG A 5 4.92 10.46 -0.43
CA ARG A 5 6.00 10.33 -1.42
C ARG A 5 7.24 9.70 -0.79
N LEU A 6 8.02 8.97 -1.58
CA LEU A 6 9.37 8.55 -1.18
C LEU A 6 10.25 9.79 -0.95
N ALA A 7 10.98 9.83 0.16
CA ALA A 7 11.81 10.98 0.51
C ALA A 7 13.05 11.15 -0.38
N ASP A 8 13.67 10.03 -0.80
CA ASP A 8 15.00 10.04 -1.42
C ASP A 8 15.01 9.91 -2.94
N ASP A 9 13.86 9.79 -3.61
CA ASP A 9 13.81 9.54 -5.05
C ASP A 9 13.02 10.63 -5.81
N ALA A 10 13.76 11.59 -6.35
CA ALA A 10 13.24 12.62 -7.26
C ALA A 10 13.17 12.16 -8.73
N GLY A 11 13.75 11.00 -9.06
CA GLY A 11 13.79 10.45 -10.42
C GLY A 11 12.49 9.74 -10.78
N VAL A 12 11.81 9.18 -9.79
CA VAL A 12 10.48 8.57 -9.95
C VAL A 12 9.52 9.05 -8.87
N SER A 13 8.52 9.80 -9.31
CA SER A 13 7.49 10.33 -8.45
C SER A 13 6.43 9.25 -8.19
N VAL A 14 6.57 8.56 -7.05
CA VAL A 14 5.61 7.55 -6.54
C VAL A 14 4.76 8.15 -5.43
N SER A 15 3.44 8.15 -5.60
CA SER A 15 2.51 8.51 -4.53
C SER A 15 1.92 7.26 -3.89
N VAL A 16 2.16 7.06 -2.60
CA VAL A 16 1.58 5.99 -1.80
C VAL A 16 0.24 6.44 -1.29
N LEU A 17 -0.79 5.65 -1.59
CA LEU A 17 -2.11 5.79 -1.02
C LEU A 17 -2.33 4.62 -0.07
N SER A 18 -2.16 4.85 1.23
CA SER A 18 -2.30 3.78 2.23
C SER A 18 -3.76 3.57 2.62
N LEU A 19 -4.24 2.35 2.42
CA LEU A 19 -5.48 1.87 3.01
C LEU A 19 -5.12 1.12 4.29
N GLY A 20 -5.07 1.84 5.41
CA GLY A 20 -4.68 1.32 6.71
C GLY A 20 -5.74 0.40 7.32
N LEU A 21 -5.70 -0.89 6.97
CA LEU A 21 -6.74 -1.85 7.34
C LEU A 21 -6.48 -2.58 8.66
N ALA A 22 -5.20 -2.73 9.05
CA ALA A 22 -4.81 -3.48 10.24
C ALA A 22 -3.41 -3.06 10.74
N CYS A 23 -2.70 -3.97 11.42
CA CYS A 23 -1.37 -3.72 12.02
C CYS A 23 -0.31 -3.23 11.02
N CYS A 24 -0.39 -3.59 9.75
CA CYS A 24 0.55 -3.13 8.74
C CYS A 24 0.44 -1.61 8.49
N ALA A 25 -0.68 -0.97 8.83
CA ALA A 25 -0.82 0.49 8.78
C ALA A 25 0.19 1.19 9.70
N VAL A 26 0.47 0.60 10.87
CA VAL A 26 1.43 1.16 11.83
C VAL A 26 2.85 1.18 11.27
N GLU A 27 3.20 0.21 10.42
CA GLU A 27 4.52 0.20 9.76
C GLU A 27 4.59 1.22 8.61
N VAL A 28 3.46 1.54 7.97
CA VAL A 28 3.40 2.69 7.05
C VAL A 28 3.61 3.99 7.82
N ASP A 29 2.95 4.16 8.97
CA ASP A 29 3.13 5.35 9.83
C ASP A 29 4.56 5.42 10.38
N ALA A 30 5.18 4.28 10.71
CA ALA A 30 6.58 4.22 11.12
C ALA A 30 7.53 4.64 9.98
N ALA A 31 7.24 4.27 8.73
CA ALA A 31 7.98 4.78 7.57
C ALA A 31 7.89 6.30 7.45
N VAL A 32 6.72 6.87 7.75
CA VAL A 32 6.52 8.33 7.77
C VAL A 32 7.31 8.99 8.89
N GLN A 33 7.24 8.45 10.11
CA GLN A 33 7.96 8.99 11.26
C GLN A 33 9.49 8.88 11.10
N ALA A 34 9.96 7.84 10.42
CA ALA A 34 11.37 7.66 10.07
C ALA A 34 11.84 8.59 8.93
N GLY A 35 10.93 9.35 8.31
CA GLY A 35 11.23 10.22 7.19
C GLY A 35 11.51 9.49 5.88
N LEU A 36 11.17 8.21 5.77
CA LEU A 36 11.32 7.42 4.54
C LEU A 36 10.18 7.72 3.54
N LEU A 37 8.98 7.94 4.09
CA LEU A 37 7.82 8.44 3.38
C LEU A 37 7.47 9.83 3.93
N ILE A 38 7.20 10.79 3.06
CA ILE A 38 6.87 12.15 3.45
C ILE A 38 5.56 12.60 2.80
N PRO A 39 4.75 13.45 3.47
CA PRO A 39 3.50 13.93 2.88
C PRO A 39 3.71 14.59 1.52
N SER A 40 2.88 14.26 0.54
CA SER A 40 3.08 14.69 -0.85
C SER A 40 3.05 16.21 -1.04
N ASP A 41 2.37 16.93 -0.16
CA ASP A 41 2.26 18.38 -0.12
C ASP A 41 3.52 19.08 0.40
N THR A 42 4.45 18.34 1.03
CA THR A 42 5.71 18.88 1.53
C THR A 42 6.82 18.94 0.48
N ILE A 43 6.65 18.26 -0.67
CA ILE A 43 7.62 18.26 -1.76
C ILE A 43 7.10 19.09 -2.92
N GLU A 44 7.80 20.18 -3.25
CA GLU A 44 7.62 20.89 -4.52
C GLU A 44 8.21 20.06 -5.67
N GLY A 45 7.40 19.68 -6.65
CA GLY A 45 7.86 18.88 -7.78
C GLY A 45 6.75 18.46 -8.75
N PRO A 46 7.09 17.82 -9.87
CA PRO A 46 6.11 17.33 -10.83
C PRO A 46 5.15 16.32 -10.19
N ALA A 47 4.00 16.11 -10.85
CA ALA A 47 3.03 15.09 -10.46
C ALA A 47 3.68 13.68 -10.44
N PRO A 48 3.16 12.76 -9.60
CA PRO A 48 3.59 11.37 -9.60
C PRO A 48 3.43 10.73 -10.99
N ARG A 49 4.46 10.02 -11.47
CA ARG A 49 4.40 9.18 -12.67
C ARG A 49 3.62 7.90 -12.39
N LEU A 50 3.69 7.41 -11.16
CA LEU A 50 3.03 6.21 -10.69
C LEU A 50 2.35 6.50 -9.34
N THR A 51 1.08 6.14 -9.22
CA THR A 51 0.39 6.13 -7.92
C THR A 51 0.26 4.69 -7.46
N VAL A 52 0.70 4.37 -6.26
CA VAL A 52 0.63 3.02 -5.70
C VAL A 52 -0.38 2.99 -4.56
N LEU A 53 -1.47 2.24 -4.74
CA LEU A 53 -2.36 1.87 -3.65
C LEU A 53 -1.70 0.78 -2.81
N VAL A 54 -1.35 1.12 -1.58
CA VAL A 54 -0.80 0.17 -0.62
C VAL A 54 -1.92 -0.38 0.22
N VAL A 55 -2.24 -1.66 0.01
CA VAL A 55 -3.21 -2.39 0.82
C VAL A 55 -2.50 -2.93 2.06
N ALA A 56 -2.54 -2.16 3.14
CA ALA A 56 -1.80 -2.41 4.36
C ALA A 56 -2.64 -3.15 5.40
N GLY A 57 -2.77 -4.46 5.23
CA GLY A 57 -3.39 -5.35 6.22
C GLY A 57 -4.51 -6.23 5.68
N THR A 58 -5.31 -6.77 6.59
CA THR A 58 -6.35 -7.75 6.30
C THR A 58 -7.53 -7.14 5.56
N VAL A 59 -7.93 -7.74 4.44
CA VAL A 59 -9.17 -7.40 3.73
C VAL A 59 -10.25 -8.37 4.16
N THR A 60 -11.36 -7.86 4.68
CA THR A 60 -12.55 -8.65 5.02
C THR A 60 -13.65 -8.44 4.00
N ALA A 61 -14.58 -9.39 3.88
CA ALA A 61 -15.68 -9.31 2.92
C ALA A 61 -16.49 -7.99 3.01
N PRO A 62 -16.79 -7.43 4.20
CA PRO A 62 -17.46 -6.13 4.30
C PRO A 62 -16.63 -4.94 3.80
N LEU A 63 -15.30 -5.08 3.71
CA LEU A 63 -14.40 -4.02 3.24
C LEU A 63 -14.19 -4.03 1.73
N VAL A 64 -14.65 -5.05 1.00
CA VAL A 64 -14.51 -5.15 -0.46
C VAL A 64 -15.01 -3.90 -1.18
N PRO A 65 -16.22 -3.35 -0.89
CA PRO A 65 -16.70 -2.15 -1.58
C PRO A 65 -15.84 -0.91 -1.30
N VAL A 66 -15.17 -0.86 -0.14
CA VAL A 66 -14.25 0.24 0.21
C VAL A 66 -12.98 0.14 -0.63
N VAL A 67 -12.44 -1.06 -0.82
CA VAL A 67 -11.27 -1.30 -1.67
C VAL A 67 -11.60 -0.97 -3.13
N GLU A 68 -12.73 -1.43 -3.64
CA GLU A 68 -13.18 -1.14 -5.01
C GLU A 68 -13.41 0.37 -5.24
N SER A 69 -14.05 1.06 -4.29
CA SER A 69 -14.27 2.50 -4.36
C SER A 69 -12.94 3.27 -4.32
N ALA A 70 -12.00 2.85 -3.47
CA ALA A 70 -10.67 3.44 -3.42
C ALA A 70 -9.95 3.28 -4.76
N LEU A 71 -9.98 2.08 -5.36
CA LEU A 71 -9.39 1.82 -6.68
C LEU A 71 -10.03 2.66 -7.79
N ALA A 72 -11.37 2.80 -7.77
CA ALA A 72 -12.09 3.58 -8.77
C ALA A 72 -11.79 5.09 -8.70
N ALA A 73 -11.34 5.59 -7.55
CA ALA A 73 -10.95 6.98 -7.37
C ALA A 73 -9.53 7.29 -7.87
N LEU A 74 -8.74 6.27 -8.22
CA LEU A 74 -7.34 6.44 -8.60
C LEU A 74 -7.17 6.73 -10.10
N PRO A 75 -6.10 7.44 -10.49
CA PRO A 75 -5.72 7.62 -11.89
C PRO A 75 -5.48 6.29 -12.60
N ALA A 76 -5.63 6.26 -13.92
CA ALA A 76 -5.40 5.06 -14.74
C ALA A 76 -3.94 4.54 -14.69
N THR A 77 -2.98 5.38 -14.29
CA THR A 77 -1.56 5.01 -14.12
C THR A 77 -1.27 4.35 -12.77
N SER A 78 -2.30 3.94 -12.01
CA SER A 78 -2.11 3.43 -10.66
C SER A 78 -1.79 1.93 -10.63
N ALA A 79 -1.02 1.51 -9.63
CA ALA A 79 -0.72 0.12 -9.35
C ALA A 79 -1.13 -0.25 -7.92
N VAL A 80 -1.32 -1.54 -7.66
CA VAL A 80 -1.63 -2.06 -6.32
C VAL A 80 -0.43 -2.81 -5.77
N LEU A 81 -0.10 -2.53 -4.51
CA LEU A 81 0.90 -3.26 -3.73
C LEU A 81 0.23 -3.90 -2.51
N ALA A 82 0.42 -5.20 -2.32
CA ALA A 82 -0.04 -5.92 -1.15
C ALA A 82 1.03 -5.85 -0.05
N PHE A 83 0.72 -5.18 1.07
CA PHE A 83 1.67 -5.00 2.16
C PHE A 83 1.30 -5.88 3.35
N GLY A 84 2.10 -6.93 3.56
CA GLY A 84 1.93 -7.91 4.62
C GLY A 84 1.22 -9.20 4.19
N ALA A 85 1.36 -10.21 5.05
CA ALA A 85 0.83 -11.56 4.84
C ALA A 85 -0.70 -11.58 4.71
N CYS A 86 -1.38 -10.72 5.46
CA CYS A 86 -2.84 -10.60 5.41
C CYS A 86 -3.34 -10.12 4.05
N ALA A 87 -2.74 -9.06 3.50
CA ALA A 87 -3.09 -8.54 2.17
C ALA A 87 -2.71 -9.52 1.05
N SER A 88 -1.65 -10.31 1.26
CA SER A 88 -1.14 -11.25 0.25
C SER A 88 -1.93 -12.56 0.18
N THR A 89 -2.31 -13.13 1.33
CA THR A 89 -2.84 -14.51 1.41
C THR A 89 -3.88 -14.73 2.51
N GLY A 90 -4.35 -13.68 3.19
CA GLY A 90 -5.19 -13.79 4.40
C GLY A 90 -4.38 -13.91 5.70
N GLY A 91 -3.10 -14.28 5.60
CA GLY A 91 -2.16 -14.27 6.72
C GLY A 91 -2.58 -15.20 7.86
N PRO A 92 -2.48 -14.80 9.14
CA PRO A 92 -2.89 -15.63 10.28
C PRO A 92 -4.40 -15.88 10.34
N TYR A 93 -5.20 -15.23 9.49
CA TYR A 93 -6.67 -15.34 9.47
C TYR A 93 -7.19 -16.04 8.21
N TRP A 94 -6.33 -16.79 7.50
CA TRP A 94 -6.66 -17.40 6.21
C TRP A 94 -7.85 -18.39 6.26
N ASP A 95 -8.15 -18.94 7.44
CA ASP A 95 -9.24 -19.88 7.69
C ASP A 95 -10.53 -19.20 8.16
N SER A 96 -10.52 -17.87 8.33
CA SER A 96 -11.68 -17.09 8.71
C SER A 96 -12.63 -16.92 7.53
N PRO A 97 -13.94 -17.21 7.68
CA PRO A 97 -14.91 -17.09 6.58
C PRO A 97 -15.14 -15.65 6.13
N SER A 98 -14.77 -14.68 6.97
CA SER A 98 -14.93 -13.25 6.67
C SER A 98 -13.72 -12.65 5.96
N VAL A 99 -12.61 -13.38 5.83
CA VAL A 99 -11.35 -12.86 5.29
C VAL A 99 -11.21 -13.22 3.82
N ILE A 100 -10.72 -12.26 3.04
CA ILE A 100 -10.33 -12.48 1.65
C ILE A 100 -8.87 -12.91 1.65
N ASN A 101 -8.60 -14.14 1.18
CA ASN A 101 -7.27 -14.73 1.15
C ASN A 101 -6.45 -14.20 -0.02
N GLY A 102 -6.07 -12.93 0.08
CA GLY A 102 -5.31 -12.19 -0.93
C GLY A 102 -6.14 -11.11 -1.62
N VAL A 103 -5.61 -9.90 -1.68
CA VAL A 103 -6.25 -8.78 -2.39
C VAL A 103 -6.24 -8.96 -3.90
N ASP A 104 -5.39 -9.86 -4.40
CA ASP A 104 -5.36 -10.34 -5.78
C ASP A 104 -6.66 -11.01 -6.26
N ARG A 105 -7.50 -11.43 -5.32
CA ARG A 105 -8.87 -11.89 -5.61
C ARG A 105 -9.81 -10.75 -6.03
N LEU A 106 -9.45 -9.51 -5.73
CA LEU A 106 -10.25 -8.31 -6.00
C LEU A 106 -9.67 -7.47 -7.12
N VAL A 107 -8.34 -7.37 -7.21
CA VAL A 107 -7.63 -6.48 -8.15
C VAL A 107 -6.26 -7.05 -8.52
N GLU A 108 -5.75 -6.75 -9.70
CA GLU A 108 -4.39 -7.12 -10.09
C GLU A 108 -3.35 -6.46 -9.16
N VAL A 109 -2.55 -7.30 -8.49
CA VAL A 109 -1.46 -6.86 -7.60
C VAL A 109 -0.16 -6.85 -8.39
N ARG A 110 0.54 -5.71 -8.39
CA ARG A 110 1.82 -5.55 -9.08
C ARG A 110 2.98 -6.09 -8.25
N GLN A 111 2.96 -5.91 -6.93
CA GLN A 111 4.01 -6.39 -6.04
C GLN A 111 3.46 -6.76 -4.67
N TYR A 112 4.10 -7.74 -4.05
CA TYR A 112 3.78 -8.23 -2.71
C TYR A 112 4.98 -8.01 -1.80
N VAL A 113 4.73 -7.48 -0.61
CA VAL A 113 5.76 -7.28 0.42
C VAL A 113 5.45 -8.22 1.59
N PRO A 114 6.23 -9.31 1.76
CA PRO A 114 5.95 -10.30 2.79
C PRO A 114 6.32 -9.81 4.19
N GLY A 115 5.51 -10.16 5.20
CA GLY A 115 5.75 -9.86 6.62
C GLY A 115 4.46 -9.78 7.45
N CYS A 116 4.56 -9.76 8.79
CA CYS A 116 3.38 -9.71 9.68
C CYS A 116 3.66 -8.93 11.00
N PRO A 117 3.87 -7.61 10.95
CA PRO A 117 3.91 -6.79 9.74
C PRO A 117 5.33 -6.76 9.12
N PRO A 118 5.48 -6.45 7.81
CA PRO A 118 6.79 -6.21 7.21
C PRO A 118 7.42 -4.94 7.76
N ARG A 119 8.76 -4.83 7.72
CA ARG A 119 9.44 -3.62 8.18
C ARG A 119 9.15 -2.41 7.27
N PRO A 120 9.21 -1.17 7.78
CA PRO A 120 9.01 0.05 7.00
C PRO A 120 9.97 0.17 5.81
N GLU A 121 11.22 -0.27 5.97
CA GLU A 121 12.22 -0.22 4.91
C GLU A 121 11.85 -1.14 3.75
N ALA A 122 11.25 -2.30 4.04
CA ALA A 122 10.81 -3.25 3.01
C ALA A 122 9.67 -2.68 2.15
N LEU A 123 8.81 -1.82 2.72
CA LEU A 123 7.84 -1.06 1.93
C LEU A 123 8.53 -0.10 0.97
N CYS A 124 9.50 0.66 1.47
CA CYS A 124 10.20 1.67 0.68
C CYS A 124 11.03 1.03 -0.45
N ASP A 125 11.70 -0.09 -0.17
CA ASP A 125 12.45 -0.84 -1.17
C ASP A 125 11.55 -1.35 -2.29
N ALA A 126 10.39 -1.93 -1.95
CA ALA A 126 9.42 -2.35 -2.96
C ALA A 126 8.92 -1.17 -3.81
N LEU A 127 8.63 -0.02 -3.18
CA LEU A 127 8.21 1.18 -3.93
C LEU A 127 9.30 1.68 -4.88
N ARG A 128 10.58 1.58 -4.51
CA ARG A 128 11.73 1.91 -5.38
C ARG A 128 11.92 0.93 -6.53
N GLU A 129 11.52 -0.32 -6.37
CA GLU A 129 11.57 -1.31 -7.46
C GLU A 129 10.42 -1.12 -8.47
N MET A 130 9.30 -0.54 -8.05
CA MET A 130 8.15 -0.26 -8.91
C MET A 130 8.29 1.03 -9.73
N ALA A 131 9.16 1.92 -9.26
CA ALA A 131 9.52 3.21 -9.82
C ALA A 131 10.21 3.08 -11.20
#